data_AF-A0A239QWB3-F1
#
_entry.id   AF-A0A239QWB3-F1
#
_cell.length_a   1.000
_cell.length_b   1.000
_cell.length_c   1.000
_cell.angle_alpha   90.00
_cell.angle_beta   90.00
_cell.angle_gamma   90.00
#
_symmetry.space_group_name_H-M   'P 1'
#
loop_
_entity.id
_entity.type
_entity.pdbx_description
1 polymer ?
#
loop_
_entity_poly.entity_id
_entity_poly.type
_entity_poly.pdbx_seq_one_letter_code
_entity_poly.pdbx_strand_id
1 'polypeptide(L)'
;MLQRLQHAATRLRREIHERIAKPGIEPVDIRALISPLRYDVVIRAEFFDFLADHPNLSSLDLVEAAKQASYAAWFEHIECARYFPELLHNRELQHESFTQRVEGAVRLLRSFEAEGFNMAHPVTLIAAPAGSVADSGAPAMRGLHIGDGCHRVSLLLRQDAQLEPSMYRVRAQLAPLVDNTAILLRHSALTEAEYVTHLAGCFPVGDAKSVRDAQAHVMDEAPELTSALSAVLSAQWQEHIG
;
A
#
# COMPACT_ATOMS: atom_id res chain seq x y z
N MET A 1 24.49 13.28 6.53
CA MET A 1 25.41 12.29 5.90
C MET A 1 24.81 10.88 5.89
N LEU A 2 24.21 10.41 7.01
CA LEU A 2 23.54 9.10 7.09
C LEU A 2 22.38 8.90 6.09
N GLN A 3 21.44 9.85 5.99
CA GLN A 3 20.30 9.77 5.05
C GLN A 3 20.74 9.60 3.59
N ARG A 4 21.83 10.27 3.17
CA ARG A 4 22.37 10.14 1.81
C ARG A 4 22.95 8.75 1.56
N LEU A 5 23.54 8.12 2.57
CA LEU A 5 24.09 6.76 2.50
C LEU A 5 22.97 5.69 2.49
N GLN A 6 21.91 5.86 3.29
CA GLN A 6 20.73 4.98 3.26
C GLN A 6 19.97 5.09 1.93
N HIS A 7 19.80 6.30 1.40
CA HIS A 7 19.22 6.50 0.06
C HIS A 7 20.09 5.87 -1.05
N ALA A 8 21.42 5.99 -0.96
CA ALA A 8 22.33 5.35 -1.90
C ALA A 8 22.28 3.81 -1.83
N ALA A 9 22.24 3.24 -0.62
CA ALA A 9 22.11 1.79 -0.43
C ALA A 9 20.76 1.26 -0.91
N THR A 10 19.67 1.99 -0.67
CA THR A 10 18.32 1.66 -1.17
C THR A 10 18.29 1.71 -2.69
N ARG A 11 18.90 2.75 -3.29
CA ARG A 11 19.03 2.88 -4.75
C ARG A 11 19.84 1.74 -5.36
N LEU A 12 20.97 1.35 -4.75
CA LEU A 12 21.78 0.24 -5.24
C LEU A 12 21.05 -1.10 -5.15
N ARG A 13 20.35 -1.38 -4.03
CA ARG A 13 19.51 -2.58 -3.91
C ARG A 13 18.40 -2.59 -4.96
N ARG A 14 17.78 -1.43 -5.22
CA ARG A 14 16.77 -1.28 -6.27
C ARG A 14 17.36 -1.62 -7.65
N GLU A 15 18.50 -1.04 -7.99
CA GLU A 15 19.17 -1.30 -9.28
C GLU A 15 19.56 -2.78 -9.45
N ILE A 16 20.02 -3.46 -8.39
CA ILE A 16 20.30 -4.90 -8.42
C ILE A 16 19.01 -5.71 -8.59
N HIS A 17 17.95 -5.39 -7.84
CA HIS A 17 16.69 -6.10 -7.96
C HIS A 17 16.02 -5.90 -9.32
N GLU A 18 16.08 -4.68 -9.88
CA GLU A 18 15.57 -4.38 -11.23
C GLU A 18 16.27 -5.22 -12.30
N ARG A 19 17.58 -5.50 -12.16
CA ARG A 19 18.32 -6.33 -13.11
C ARG A 19 17.93 -7.80 -13.11
N ILE A 20 17.43 -8.32 -11.98
CA ILE A 20 17.04 -9.72 -11.82
C ILE A 20 15.54 -9.91 -12.03
N ALA A 21 14.76 -8.82 -12.00
CA ALA A 21 13.32 -8.87 -12.16
C ALA A 21 12.92 -9.14 -13.62
N LYS A 22 11.93 -10.02 -13.79
CA LYS A 22 11.35 -10.38 -15.08
C LYS A 22 10.29 -9.37 -15.51
N PRO A 23 10.06 -9.14 -16.82
CA PRO A 23 8.94 -8.33 -17.28
C PRO A 23 7.59 -8.93 -16.83
N GLY A 24 6.59 -8.06 -16.63
CA GLY A 24 5.21 -8.47 -16.49
C GLY A 24 4.70 -9.14 -17.77
N ILE A 25 3.72 -10.03 -17.62
CA ILE A 25 3.20 -10.84 -18.74
C ILE A 25 1.68 -10.72 -18.93
N GLU A 26 0.96 -10.26 -17.92
CA GLU A 26 -0.48 -10.11 -17.93
C GLU A 26 -0.90 -8.84 -17.16
N PRO A 27 -2.05 -8.22 -17.51
CA PRO A 27 -2.63 -7.15 -16.70
C PRO A 27 -2.96 -7.66 -15.29
N VAL A 28 -2.74 -6.81 -14.29
CA VAL A 28 -3.03 -7.13 -12.88
C VAL A 28 -4.11 -6.19 -12.35
N ASP A 29 -5.19 -6.75 -11.81
CA ASP A 29 -6.18 -6.01 -11.05
C ASP A 29 -5.56 -5.48 -9.76
N ILE A 30 -5.58 -4.15 -9.61
CA ILE A 30 -4.96 -3.46 -8.47
C ILE A 30 -5.70 -3.74 -7.16
N ARG A 31 -7.03 -3.82 -7.17
CA ARG A 31 -7.82 -4.12 -5.95
C ARG A 31 -7.49 -5.52 -5.44
N ALA A 32 -7.39 -6.48 -6.35
CA ALA A 32 -6.96 -7.83 -6.02
C ALA A 32 -5.49 -7.92 -5.59
N LEU A 33 -4.63 -7.04 -6.11
CA LEU A 33 -3.21 -6.99 -5.78
C LEU A 33 -2.94 -6.40 -4.38
N ILE A 34 -3.75 -5.44 -3.94
CA ILE A 34 -3.56 -4.77 -2.65
C ILE A 34 -4.30 -5.45 -1.50
N SER A 35 -5.37 -6.18 -1.79
CA SER A 35 -6.15 -6.87 -0.78
C SER A 35 -5.56 -8.25 -0.42
N PRO A 36 -5.42 -8.61 0.86
CA PRO A 36 -5.79 -7.85 2.06
C PRO A 36 -4.63 -7.04 2.66
N LEU A 37 -3.39 -7.17 2.18
CA LEU A 37 -2.17 -6.79 2.91
C LEU A 37 -1.73 -5.33 2.79
N ARG A 38 -2.26 -4.59 1.81
CA ARG A 38 -1.71 -3.30 1.35
C ARG A 38 -2.73 -2.16 1.38
N TYR A 39 -3.48 -2.01 2.48
CA TYR A 39 -4.39 -0.88 2.68
C TYR A 39 -3.68 0.49 2.58
N ASP A 40 -2.35 0.53 2.76
CA ASP A 40 -1.56 1.74 2.55
C ASP A 40 -1.66 2.31 1.12
N VAL A 41 -2.00 1.49 0.12
CA VAL A 41 -2.25 1.97 -1.25
C VAL A 41 -3.56 2.75 -1.34
N VAL A 42 -4.58 2.36 -0.57
CA VAL A 42 -5.87 3.07 -0.50
C VAL A 42 -5.67 4.44 0.16
N ILE A 43 -4.99 4.50 1.32
CA ILE A 43 -4.66 5.76 2.01
C ILE A 43 -3.91 6.74 1.09
N ARG A 44 -2.98 6.22 0.28
CA ARG A 44 -2.24 7.05 -0.68
C ARG A 44 -3.14 7.52 -1.83
N ALA A 45 -4.08 6.70 -2.30
CA ALA A 45 -5.03 7.08 -3.33
C ALA A 45 -5.93 8.22 -2.84
N GLU A 46 -6.50 8.09 -1.64
CA GLU A 46 -7.26 9.14 -0.96
C GLU A 46 -6.43 10.43 -0.80
N PHE A 47 -5.15 10.30 -0.44
CA PHE A 47 -4.28 11.46 -0.33
C PHE A 47 -4.09 12.17 -1.68
N PHE A 48 -3.96 11.42 -2.77
CA PHE A 48 -3.88 12.01 -4.11
C PHE A 48 -5.20 12.66 -4.56
N ASP A 49 -6.36 12.14 -4.13
CA ASP A 49 -7.65 12.83 -4.32
C ASP A 49 -7.68 14.15 -3.56
N PHE A 50 -7.25 14.14 -2.28
CA PHE A 50 -7.07 15.36 -1.51
C PHE A 50 -6.15 16.38 -2.21
N LEU A 51 -5.02 15.93 -2.78
CA LEU A 51 -4.12 16.81 -3.54
C LEU A 51 -4.79 17.40 -4.79
N ALA A 52 -5.57 16.59 -5.52
CA ALA A 52 -6.26 17.01 -6.73
C ALA A 52 -7.39 18.02 -6.44
N ASP A 53 -8.07 17.88 -5.30
CA ASP A 53 -9.12 18.79 -4.86
C ASP A 53 -8.58 20.15 -4.36
N HIS A 54 -7.29 20.23 -4.07
CA HIS A 54 -6.64 21.40 -3.47
C HIS A 54 -5.43 21.92 -4.28
N PRO A 55 -5.59 22.21 -5.59
CA PRO A 55 -4.46 22.54 -6.47
C PRO A 55 -3.77 23.87 -6.12
N ASN A 56 -4.45 24.74 -5.37
CA ASN A 56 -4.01 26.09 -5.05
C ASN A 56 -3.46 26.26 -3.63
N LEU A 57 -3.39 25.18 -2.82
CA LEU A 57 -2.77 25.29 -1.50
C LEU A 57 -1.29 25.62 -1.63
N SER A 58 -0.80 26.48 -0.74
CA SER A 58 0.63 26.71 -0.60
C SER A 58 1.30 25.42 -0.11
N SER A 59 2.60 25.25 -0.36
CA SER A 59 3.33 24.07 0.13
C SER A 59 3.23 23.90 1.65
N LEU A 60 3.21 25.01 2.40
CA LEU A 60 3.09 24.99 3.85
C LEU A 60 1.70 24.52 4.29
N ASP A 61 0.64 25.14 3.75
CA ASP A 61 -0.74 24.80 4.10
C ASP A 61 -1.07 23.36 3.71
N LEU A 62 -0.51 22.89 2.59
CA LEU A 62 -0.68 21.52 2.13
C LEU A 62 -0.06 20.51 3.11
N VAL A 63 1.14 20.79 3.60
CA VAL A 63 1.81 19.93 4.58
C VAL A 63 1.04 19.91 5.89
N GLU A 64 0.56 21.06 6.37
CA GLU A 64 -0.27 21.12 7.59
C GLU A 64 -1.59 20.36 7.43
N ALA A 65 -2.26 20.49 6.28
CA ALA A 65 -3.46 19.72 6.00
C ALA A 65 -3.17 18.21 5.90
N ALA A 66 -2.07 17.82 5.25
CA ALA A 66 -1.65 16.43 5.13
C ALA A 66 -1.36 15.76 6.49
N LYS A 67 -0.92 16.52 7.50
CA LYS A 67 -0.73 16.02 8.88
C LYS A 67 -2.03 15.56 9.55
N GLN A 68 -3.17 16.09 9.12
CA GLN A 68 -4.49 15.74 9.67
C GLN A 68 -5.13 14.56 8.93
N ALA A 69 -4.53 14.09 7.83
CA ALA A 69 -5.06 12.99 7.03
C ALA A 69 -4.47 11.63 7.47
N SER A 70 -5.14 10.53 7.10
CA SER A 70 -4.64 9.15 7.26
C SER A 70 -3.25 8.93 6.66
N TYR A 71 -2.84 9.78 5.70
CA TYR A 71 -1.50 9.77 5.10
C TYR A 71 -0.37 10.06 6.10
N ALA A 72 -0.62 10.88 7.12
CA ALA A 72 0.35 11.13 8.19
C ALA A 72 0.56 9.88 9.06
N ALA A 73 -0.54 9.20 9.43
CA ALA A 73 -0.47 7.94 10.16
C ALA A 73 0.28 6.87 9.35
N TRP A 74 0.03 6.79 8.03
CA TRP A 74 0.82 5.95 7.15
C TRP A 74 2.32 6.30 7.20
N PHE A 75 2.67 7.58 7.07
CA PHE A 75 4.07 7.98 7.08
C PHE A 75 4.76 7.63 8.41
N GLU A 76 4.12 7.91 9.54
CA GLU A 76 4.70 7.64 10.86
C GLU A 76 4.83 6.14 11.14
N HIS A 77 3.73 5.40 11.00
CA HIS A 77 3.66 4.00 11.45
C HIS A 77 4.17 2.99 10.43
N ILE A 78 4.28 3.38 9.17
CA ILE A 78 4.82 2.51 8.11
C ILE A 78 6.18 3.03 7.63
N GLU A 79 6.24 4.25 7.09
CA GLU A 79 7.47 4.75 6.46
C GLU A 79 8.59 4.93 7.50
N CYS A 80 8.33 5.70 8.57
CA CYS A 80 9.30 5.93 9.63
C CYS A 80 9.58 4.63 10.39
N ALA A 81 8.56 3.99 10.96
CA ALA A 81 8.78 2.85 11.84
C ALA A 81 9.50 1.65 11.17
N ARG A 82 9.21 1.36 9.90
CA ARG A 82 9.81 0.20 9.21
C ARG A 82 11.12 0.53 8.50
N TYR A 83 11.23 1.71 7.87
CA TYR A 83 12.34 1.99 6.96
C TYR A 83 13.32 3.06 7.48
N PHE A 84 12.86 3.95 8.37
CA PHE A 84 13.66 5.05 8.90
C PHE A 84 13.38 5.27 10.41
N PRO A 85 13.59 4.25 11.27
CA PRO A 85 13.21 4.31 12.69
C PRO A 85 13.92 5.42 13.47
N GLU A 86 15.05 5.91 12.97
CA GLU A 86 15.73 7.09 13.51
C GLU A 86 14.88 8.36 13.47
N LEU A 87 13.94 8.48 12.51
CA LEU A 87 13.05 9.64 12.41
C LEU A 87 12.09 9.72 13.60
N LEU A 88 11.71 8.58 14.20
CA LEU A 88 10.80 8.56 15.36
C LEU A 88 11.41 9.22 16.60
N HIS A 89 12.74 9.34 16.65
CA HIS A 89 13.46 9.94 17.78
C HIS A 89 13.86 11.40 17.51
N ASN A 90 13.56 11.94 16.33
CA ASN A 90 13.90 13.31 15.96
C ASN A 90 12.74 13.98 15.20
N ARG A 91 11.93 14.74 15.93
CA ARG A 91 10.73 15.43 15.40
C ARG A 91 11.04 16.40 14.27
N GLU A 92 12.17 17.10 14.33
CA GLU A 92 12.57 18.05 13.29
C GLU A 92 12.87 17.31 11.98
N LEU A 93 13.71 16.26 12.04
CA LEU A 93 14.00 15.42 10.87
C LEU A 93 12.76 14.69 10.35
N GLN A 94 11.87 14.24 11.24
CA GLN A 94 10.60 13.63 10.86
C GLN A 94 9.72 14.62 10.09
N HIS A 95 9.60 15.85 10.60
CA HIS A 95 8.86 16.92 9.95
C HIS A 95 9.42 17.25 8.56
N GLU A 96 10.73 17.47 8.45
CA GLU A 96 11.40 17.71 7.16
C GLU A 96 11.16 16.55 6.17
N SER A 97 11.26 15.32 6.65
CA SER A 97 11.05 14.12 5.82
C SER A 97 9.60 13.99 5.36
N PHE A 98 8.64 14.35 6.21
CA PHE A 98 7.22 14.37 5.86
C PHE A 98 6.94 15.46 4.80
N THR A 99 7.47 16.66 4.98
CA THR A 99 7.39 17.75 3.98
C THR A 99 7.91 17.28 2.63
N GLN A 100 9.12 16.71 2.59
CA GLN A 100 9.71 16.19 1.34
C GLN A 100 8.84 15.09 0.71
N ARG A 101 8.19 14.26 1.54
CA ARG A 101 7.28 13.20 1.08
C ARG A 101 6.02 13.76 0.45
N VAL A 102 5.41 14.77 1.06
CA VAL A 102 4.22 15.47 0.52
C VAL A 102 4.56 16.16 -0.79
N GLU A 103 5.65 16.92 -0.85
CA GLU A 103 6.10 17.56 -2.09
C GLU A 103 6.43 16.54 -3.20
N GLY A 104 7.01 15.40 -2.82
CA GLY A 104 7.25 14.28 -3.73
C GLY A 104 5.97 13.71 -4.32
N ALA A 105 4.92 13.56 -3.51
CA ALA A 105 3.60 13.14 -3.97
C ALA A 105 3.00 14.17 -4.93
N VAL A 106 3.07 15.47 -4.63
CA VAL A 106 2.60 16.54 -5.54
C VAL A 106 3.31 16.49 -6.89
N ARG A 107 4.64 16.34 -6.89
CA ARG A 107 5.41 16.22 -8.15
C ARG A 107 5.01 14.98 -8.94
N LEU A 108 4.81 13.85 -8.25
CA LEU A 108 4.39 12.60 -8.89
C LEU A 108 2.99 12.72 -9.49
N LEU A 109 2.03 13.31 -8.76
CA LEU A 109 0.68 13.57 -9.26
C LEU A 109 0.72 14.41 -10.54
N ARG A 110 1.39 15.56 -10.50
CA ARG A 110 1.50 16.46 -11.67
C ARG A 110 2.14 15.78 -12.88
N SER A 111 3.21 15.01 -12.66
CA SER A 111 3.86 14.25 -13.73
C SER A 111 2.93 13.20 -14.31
N PHE A 112 2.18 12.50 -13.46
CA PHE A 112 1.23 11.48 -13.88
C PHE A 112 0.03 12.07 -14.62
N GLU A 113 -0.49 13.23 -14.20
CA GLU A 113 -1.56 13.95 -14.91
C GLU A 113 -1.12 14.46 -16.28
N ALA A 114 0.15 14.90 -16.40
CA ALA A 114 0.69 15.42 -17.65
C ALA A 114 1.08 14.32 -18.65
N GLU A 115 1.66 13.21 -18.18
CA GLU A 115 2.34 12.23 -19.04
C GLU A 115 1.81 10.80 -18.88
N GLY A 116 0.93 10.55 -17.91
CA GLY A 116 0.49 9.21 -17.53
C GLY A 116 1.54 8.42 -16.75
N PHE A 117 1.44 7.10 -16.80
CA PHE A 117 2.38 6.24 -16.10
C PHE A 117 3.78 6.27 -16.76
N ASN A 118 4.80 6.63 -15.98
CA ASN A 118 6.18 6.66 -16.48
C ASN A 118 6.82 5.25 -16.49
N MET A 119 6.94 4.68 -17.69
CA MET A 119 7.49 3.34 -17.93
C MET A 119 8.99 3.19 -17.60
N ALA A 120 9.73 4.30 -17.48
CA ALA A 120 11.13 4.26 -17.03
C ALA A 120 11.25 3.90 -15.54
N HIS A 121 10.14 3.95 -14.80
CA HIS A 121 10.08 3.66 -13.37
C HIS A 121 8.98 2.63 -13.06
N PRO A 122 9.14 1.37 -13.50
CA PRO A 122 8.11 0.35 -13.32
C PRO A 122 7.85 0.03 -11.84
N VAL A 123 6.65 -0.46 -11.55
CA VAL A 123 6.31 -1.07 -10.25
C VAL A 123 7.08 -2.38 -10.09
N THR A 124 7.62 -2.64 -8.91
CA THR A 124 8.22 -3.94 -8.62
C THR A 124 7.21 -4.80 -7.87
N LEU A 125 6.83 -5.92 -8.46
CA LEU A 125 6.06 -6.98 -7.83
C LEU A 125 6.98 -8.09 -7.31
N ILE A 126 6.51 -8.77 -6.28
CA ILE A 126 7.14 -9.92 -5.63
C ILE A 126 6.30 -11.15 -5.97
N ALA A 127 6.92 -12.15 -6.60
CA ALA A 127 6.33 -13.46 -6.77
C ALA A 127 6.39 -14.23 -5.45
N ALA A 128 5.23 -14.51 -4.87
CA ALA A 128 5.06 -15.26 -3.64
C ALA A 128 4.62 -16.70 -3.96
N PRO A 129 5.34 -17.73 -3.48
CA PRO A 129 4.90 -19.12 -3.58
C PRO A 129 3.53 -19.36 -2.93
N ALA A 130 2.86 -20.43 -3.35
CA ALA A 130 1.65 -20.88 -2.68
C ALA A 130 1.92 -21.19 -1.20
N GLY A 131 1.04 -20.72 -0.31
CA GLY A 131 1.21 -20.87 1.14
C GLY A 131 2.13 -19.85 1.79
N SER A 132 2.64 -18.84 1.04
CA SER A 132 3.33 -17.71 1.65
C SER A 132 2.45 -16.99 2.66
N VAL A 133 3.08 -16.49 3.73
CA VAL A 133 2.45 -15.67 4.76
C VAL A 133 3.13 -14.30 4.84
N ALA A 134 2.35 -13.30 5.23
CA ALA A 134 2.87 -11.98 5.56
C ALA A 134 3.51 -11.96 6.96
N ASP A 135 4.19 -10.88 7.28
CA ASP A 135 4.82 -10.66 8.59
C ASP A 135 3.81 -10.54 9.75
N SER A 136 2.54 -10.26 9.46
CA SER A 136 1.41 -10.36 10.40
C SER A 136 0.91 -11.79 10.64
N GLY A 137 1.34 -12.75 9.81
CA GLY A 137 0.77 -14.10 9.76
C GLY A 137 -0.43 -14.25 8.81
N ALA A 138 -0.94 -13.16 8.21
CA ALA A 138 -2.01 -13.24 7.22
C ALA A 138 -1.56 -14.03 5.97
N PRO A 139 -2.42 -14.89 5.39
CA PRO A 139 -2.08 -15.65 4.20
C PRO A 139 -1.95 -14.74 2.96
N ALA A 140 -1.00 -15.08 2.10
CA ALA A 140 -0.89 -14.48 0.77
C ALA A 140 -1.99 -15.04 -0.15
N MET A 141 -3.02 -14.25 -0.41
CA MET A 141 -4.16 -14.67 -1.25
C MET A 141 -3.82 -14.78 -2.75
N ARG A 142 -2.68 -14.21 -3.17
CA ARG A 142 -2.24 -14.13 -4.57
C ARG A 142 -0.77 -14.48 -4.70
N GLY A 143 -0.37 -14.88 -5.91
CA GLY A 143 1.03 -15.16 -6.25
C GLY A 143 1.88 -13.92 -6.52
N LEU A 144 1.28 -12.72 -6.62
CA LEU A 144 1.98 -11.46 -6.84
C LEU A 144 1.61 -10.45 -5.75
N HIS A 145 2.62 -9.70 -5.27
CA HIS A 145 2.49 -8.68 -4.22
C HIS A 145 3.30 -7.44 -4.54
N ILE A 146 2.88 -6.26 -4.08
CA ILE A 146 3.65 -5.03 -4.32
C ILE A 146 4.92 -5.02 -3.46
N GLY A 147 6.08 -4.89 -4.11
CA GLY A 147 7.38 -4.70 -3.46
C GLY A 147 7.88 -3.25 -3.49
N ASP A 148 7.64 -2.51 -4.59
CA ASP A 148 7.97 -1.08 -4.74
C ASP A 148 6.99 -0.40 -5.69
N GLY A 149 6.81 0.91 -5.55
CA GLY A 149 5.98 1.72 -6.45
C GLY A 149 4.56 1.95 -5.98
N CYS A 150 4.31 1.85 -4.67
CA CYS A 150 2.97 1.93 -4.07
C CYS A 150 2.25 3.24 -4.43
N HIS A 151 2.94 4.39 -4.42
CA HIS A 151 2.36 5.66 -4.88
C HIS A 151 1.92 5.63 -6.35
N ARG A 152 2.69 4.98 -7.24
CA ARG A 152 2.32 4.83 -8.67
C ARG A 152 1.10 3.94 -8.81
N VAL A 153 1.04 2.85 -8.05
CA VAL A 153 -0.14 1.96 -8.00
C VAL A 153 -1.37 2.71 -7.46
N SER A 154 -1.17 3.60 -6.48
CA SER A 154 -2.27 4.41 -5.91
C SER A 154 -2.88 5.35 -6.94
N LEU A 155 -2.07 5.94 -7.81
CA LEU A 155 -2.55 6.79 -8.91
C LEU A 155 -3.36 5.99 -9.95
N LEU A 156 -2.93 4.78 -10.28
CA LEU A 156 -3.69 3.88 -11.15
C LEU A 156 -5.01 3.43 -10.49
N LEU A 157 -5.00 3.14 -9.19
CA LEU A 157 -6.20 2.77 -8.44
C LEU A 157 -7.28 3.85 -8.52
N ARG A 158 -6.90 5.14 -8.42
CA ARG A 158 -7.84 6.28 -8.55
C ARG A 158 -8.52 6.34 -9.91
N GLN A 159 -7.84 5.89 -10.94
CA GLN A 159 -8.38 5.84 -12.31
C GLN A 159 -9.15 4.54 -12.60
N ASP A 160 -9.32 3.67 -11.59
CA ASP A 160 -9.84 2.31 -11.74
C ASP A 160 -9.11 1.52 -12.84
N ALA A 161 -7.82 1.82 -13.01
CA ALA A 161 -6.96 1.22 -14.03
C ALA A 161 -6.33 -0.08 -13.54
N GLN A 162 -5.94 -0.93 -14.49
CA GLN A 162 -5.13 -2.11 -14.23
C GLN A 162 -3.64 -1.79 -14.33
N LEU A 163 -2.81 -2.62 -13.71
CA LEU A 163 -1.37 -2.56 -13.86
C LEU A 163 -0.97 -3.40 -15.10
N GLU A 164 -0.72 -2.71 -16.22
CA GLU A 164 -0.38 -3.35 -17.49
C GLU A 164 0.98 -4.07 -17.46
N PRO A 165 1.21 -5.13 -18.27
CA PRO A 165 2.47 -5.90 -18.29
C PRO A 165 3.74 -5.04 -18.38
N SER A 166 3.67 -3.97 -19.17
CA SER A 166 4.79 -3.06 -19.39
C SER A 166 5.08 -2.14 -18.20
N MET A 167 4.12 -1.96 -17.28
CA MET A 167 4.22 -1.07 -16.11
C MET A 167 4.93 -1.71 -14.92
N TYR A 168 5.21 -3.01 -14.96
CA TYR A 168 5.81 -3.71 -13.82
C TYR A 168 6.90 -4.72 -14.18
N ARG A 169 7.62 -5.09 -13.12
CA ARG A 169 8.65 -6.13 -13.10
C ARG A 169 8.43 -7.04 -11.92
N VAL A 170 8.70 -8.33 -12.08
CA VAL A 170 8.48 -9.36 -11.05
C VAL A 170 9.81 -9.91 -10.57
N ARG A 171 10.05 -9.87 -9.25
CA ARG A 171 11.21 -10.52 -8.60
C ARG A 171 10.76 -11.64 -7.68
N ALA A 172 11.67 -12.57 -7.38
CA ALA A 172 11.40 -13.61 -6.39
C ALA A 172 11.26 -13.02 -4.98
N GLN A 173 10.43 -13.66 -4.15
CA GLN A 173 10.33 -13.36 -2.73
C GLN A 173 11.63 -13.74 -2.01
N LEU A 174 12.27 -12.76 -1.36
CA LEU A 174 13.49 -12.95 -0.56
C LEU A 174 13.28 -12.69 0.94
N ALA A 175 12.11 -12.18 1.32
CA ALA A 175 11.73 -11.82 2.67
C ALA A 175 10.22 -12.04 2.85
N PRO A 176 9.71 -12.12 4.09
CA PRO A 176 8.27 -12.14 4.34
C PRO A 176 7.54 -11.00 3.62
N LEU A 177 6.29 -11.26 3.23
CA LEU A 177 5.46 -10.22 2.64
C LEU A 177 5.13 -9.19 3.72
N VAL A 178 5.02 -7.94 3.32
CA VAL A 178 4.67 -6.85 4.23
C VAL A 178 3.16 -6.74 4.33
N ASP A 179 2.63 -6.85 5.55
CA ASP A 179 1.27 -6.47 5.88
C ASP A 179 1.24 -5.08 6.51
N ASN A 180 0.92 -4.08 5.69
CA ASN A 180 0.72 -2.72 6.18
C ASN A 180 -0.71 -2.53 6.71
N THR A 181 -1.67 -3.34 6.25
CA THR A 181 -3.06 -3.26 6.72
C THR A 181 -3.15 -3.56 8.22
N ALA A 182 -2.47 -4.61 8.70
CA ALA A 182 -2.46 -4.98 10.13
C ALA A 182 -1.94 -3.86 11.05
N ILE A 183 -1.00 -3.05 10.56
CA ILE A 183 -0.47 -1.90 11.31
C ILE A 183 -1.42 -0.72 11.18
N LEU A 184 -1.88 -0.42 9.96
CA LEU A 184 -2.72 0.75 9.70
C LEU A 184 -4.07 0.65 10.40
N LEU A 185 -4.67 -0.53 10.52
CA LEU A 185 -5.88 -0.72 11.30
C LEU A 185 -5.71 -0.09 12.69
N ARG A 186 -4.65 -0.44 13.42
CA ARG A 186 -4.39 0.05 14.78
C ARG A 186 -4.14 1.55 14.90
N HIS A 187 -3.78 2.22 13.81
CA HIS A 187 -3.24 3.59 13.85
C HIS A 187 -3.96 4.60 12.96
N SER A 188 -4.90 4.15 12.13
CA SER A 188 -5.72 5.01 11.28
C SER A 188 -7.18 4.95 11.74
N ALA A 189 -7.96 5.97 11.38
CA ALA A 189 -9.40 6.00 11.65
C ALA A 189 -10.19 5.11 10.67
N LEU A 190 -9.64 3.93 10.33
CA LEU A 190 -10.26 3.02 9.38
C LEU A 190 -11.54 2.44 9.98
N THR A 191 -12.67 2.71 9.33
CA THR A 191 -13.95 2.13 9.74
C THR A 191 -14.03 0.67 9.31
N GLU A 192 -14.87 -0.09 10.01
CA GLU A 192 -15.12 -1.49 9.67
C GLU A 192 -15.66 -1.65 8.23
N ALA A 193 -16.51 -0.73 7.78
CA ALA A 193 -17.07 -0.75 6.43
C ALA A 193 -16.02 -0.51 5.34
N GLU A 194 -15.06 0.39 5.58
CA GLU A 194 -13.94 0.61 4.66
C GLU A 194 -12.99 -0.60 4.62
N TYR A 195 -12.73 -1.22 5.76
CA TYR A 195 -11.95 -2.45 5.82
C TYR A 195 -12.63 -3.60 5.06
N VAL A 196 -13.94 -3.79 5.23
CA VAL A 196 -14.72 -4.79 4.45
C VAL A 196 -14.69 -4.47 2.97
N THR A 197 -14.82 -3.20 2.58
CA THR A 197 -14.71 -2.77 1.18
C THR A 197 -13.33 -3.11 0.60
N HIS A 198 -12.26 -2.97 1.39
CA HIS A 198 -10.92 -3.40 0.97
C HIS A 198 -10.81 -4.93 0.82
N LEU A 199 -11.44 -5.71 1.70
CA LEU A 199 -11.47 -7.18 1.58
C LEU A 199 -12.16 -7.68 0.31
N ALA A 200 -13.05 -6.88 -0.30
CA ALA A 200 -13.74 -7.22 -1.54
C ALA A 200 -12.78 -7.54 -2.73
N GLY A 201 -11.53 -7.09 -2.68
CA GLY A 201 -10.53 -7.40 -3.70
C GLY A 201 -10.10 -8.88 -3.73
N CYS A 202 -10.26 -9.61 -2.63
CA CYS A 202 -9.87 -11.04 -2.56
C CYS A 202 -10.97 -11.96 -2.01
N PHE A 203 -12.04 -11.41 -1.45
CA PHE A 203 -13.19 -12.18 -0.95
C PHE A 203 -14.50 -11.66 -1.55
N PRO A 204 -15.46 -12.53 -1.90
CA PRO A 204 -16.79 -12.10 -2.27
C PRO A 204 -17.53 -11.65 -1.02
N VAL A 205 -17.46 -10.36 -0.68
CA VAL A 205 -18.10 -9.79 0.52
C VAL A 205 -19.47 -9.16 0.23
N GLY A 206 -19.90 -9.12 -1.04
CA GLY A 206 -21.20 -8.57 -1.43
C GLY A 206 -21.38 -7.12 -0.98
N ASP A 207 -22.56 -6.80 -0.44
CA ASP A 207 -22.89 -5.49 0.13
C ASP A 207 -22.54 -5.37 1.63
N ALA A 208 -21.77 -6.29 2.19
CA ALA A 208 -21.43 -6.30 3.61
C ALA A 208 -20.81 -4.97 4.06
N LYS A 209 -21.25 -4.50 5.23
CA LYS A 209 -20.73 -3.27 5.89
C LYS A 209 -20.05 -3.56 7.23
N SER A 210 -20.05 -4.82 7.65
CA SER A 210 -19.39 -5.30 8.86
C SER A 210 -18.59 -6.56 8.57
N VAL A 211 -17.57 -6.83 9.38
CA VAL A 211 -16.76 -8.07 9.30
C VAL A 211 -17.65 -9.29 9.49
N ARG A 212 -18.62 -9.21 10.40
CA ARG A 212 -19.57 -10.29 10.65
C ARG A 212 -20.39 -10.61 9.40
N ASP A 213 -20.91 -9.60 8.72
CA ASP A 213 -21.71 -9.80 7.50
C ASP A 213 -20.84 -10.34 6.36
N ALA A 214 -19.61 -9.84 6.24
CA ALA A 214 -18.64 -10.33 5.26
C ALA A 214 -18.30 -11.81 5.49
N GLN A 215 -18.10 -12.23 6.74
CA GLN A 215 -17.89 -13.64 7.09
C GLN A 215 -19.09 -14.51 6.74
N ALA A 216 -20.31 -14.05 7.06
CA ALA A 216 -21.53 -14.77 6.75
C ALA A 216 -21.72 -14.93 5.24
N HIS A 217 -21.47 -13.88 4.46
CA HIS A 217 -21.61 -13.91 3.00
C HIS A 217 -20.54 -14.79 2.33
N VAL A 218 -19.27 -14.71 2.77
CA VAL A 218 -18.21 -15.60 2.26
C VAL A 218 -18.48 -17.05 2.60
N MET A 219 -19.03 -17.35 3.78
CA MET A 219 -19.40 -18.71 4.16
C MET A 219 -20.51 -19.30 3.26
N ASP A 220 -21.41 -18.44 2.75
CA ASP A 220 -22.51 -18.85 1.87
C ASP A 220 -22.06 -18.97 0.41
N GLU A 221 -21.38 -17.95 -0.13
CA GLU A 221 -21.03 -17.84 -1.55
C GLU A 221 -19.70 -18.51 -1.94
N ALA A 222 -18.74 -18.57 -1.02
CA ALA A 222 -17.40 -19.12 -1.26
C ALA A 222 -16.86 -19.85 -0.01
N PRO A 223 -17.50 -20.94 0.44
CA PRO A 223 -17.17 -21.62 1.68
C PRO A 223 -15.70 -22.06 1.75
N GLU A 224 -15.07 -22.37 0.62
CA GLU A 224 -13.64 -22.70 0.52
C GLU A 224 -12.70 -21.56 0.96
N LEU A 225 -13.16 -20.30 0.89
CA LEU A 225 -12.39 -19.12 1.31
C LEU A 225 -12.58 -18.79 2.80
N THR A 226 -13.52 -19.44 3.50
CA THR A 226 -13.84 -19.15 4.91
C THR A 226 -12.63 -19.28 5.84
N SER A 227 -11.82 -20.32 5.64
CA SER A 227 -10.61 -20.53 6.45
C SER A 227 -9.56 -19.45 6.18
N ALA A 228 -9.45 -18.99 4.94
CA ALA A 228 -8.50 -17.94 4.57
C ALA A 228 -8.96 -16.58 5.13
N LEU A 229 -10.24 -16.25 5.00
CA LEU A 229 -10.82 -15.04 5.60
C LEU A 229 -10.62 -15.02 7.11
N SER A 230 -10.90 -16.12 7.80
CA SER A 230 -10.70 -16.24 9.25
C SER A 230 -9.24 -16.01 9.66
N ALA A 231 -8.29 -16.53 8.88
CA ALA A 231 -6.86 -16.30 9.13
C ALA A 231 -6.46 -14.83 8.93
N VAL A 232 -6.97 -14.18 7.87
CA VAL A 232 -6.76 -12.73 7.64
C VAL A 232 -7.33 -11.90 8.80
N LEU A 233 -8.58 -12.16 9.20
CA LEU A 233 -9.23 -11.44 10.30
C LEU A 233 -8.53 -11.67 11.65
N SER A 234 -8.01 -12.87 11.90
CA SER A 234 -7.22 -13.15 13.10
C SER A 234 -5.91 -12.36 13.12
N ALA A 235 -5.22 -12.29 11.99
CA ALA A 235 -3.96 -11.55 11.86
C ALA A 235 -4.14 -10.01 11.90
N GLN A 236 -5.28 -9.49 11.42
CA GLN A 236 -5.47 -8.06 11.17
C GLN A 236 -6.49 -7.39 12.12
N TRP A 237 -7.61 -8.05 12.42
CA TRP A 237 -8.79 -7.40 13.02
C TRP A 237 -9.04 -7.77 14.49
N GLN A 238 -8.62 -8.95 14.97
CA GLN A 238 -8.92 -9.39 16.35
C GLN A 238 -8.36 -8.46 17.44
N GLU A 239 -7.27 -7.75 17.17
CA GLU A 239 -6.69 -6.77 18.09
C GLU A 239 -7.41 -5.41 18.07
N HIS A 240 -8.41 -5.23 17.19
CA HIS A 240 -9.11 -3.97 16.99
C HIS A 240 -10.41 -3.82 17.80
N ILE A 241 -10.89 -4.92 18.39
CA ILE A 241 -12.06 -4.98 19.29
C ILE A 241 -11.62 -5.01 20.78
N GLY A 242 -10.32 -4.78 21.05
CA GLY A 242 -9.74 -4.73 22.40
C GLY A 242 -9.81 -3.36 23.04
#